data_AF-A0A929JTG4-F1
#
_entry.id   AF-A0A929JTG4-F1
#
_cell.length_a   1.000
_cell.length_b   1.000
_cell.length_c   1.000
_cell.angle_alpha   90.00
_cell.angle_beta   90.00
_cell.angle_gamma   90.00
#
_symmetry.space_group_name_H-M   'P 1'
#
loop_
_entity.id
_entity.type
_entity.pdbx_description
1 polymer ?
#
loop_
_entity_poly.entity_id
_entity_poly.type
_entity_poly.pdbx_seq_one_letter_code
_entity_poly.pdbx_strand_id
1 'polypeptide(L)' 'METARINVSLPKEMLAELSREVESRKRSRFVAEAIRRLLEEKRKKRLAAEYKEAAQDIRRINQELEGVISDGLD' A
#
# COMPACT_ATOMS: atom_id res chain seq x y z
N MET A 1 -2.23 -0.41 -25.06
CA MET A 1 -2.50 -0.84 -23.66
C MET A 1 -3.58 -1.89 -23.72
N GLU A 2 -3.30 -3.09 -23.20
CA GLU A 2 -4.33 -4.13 -23.07
C GLU A 2 -5.30 -3.74 -21.96
N THR A 3 -6.59 -4.01 -22.18
CA THR A 3 -7.65 -3.68 -21.22
C THR A 3 -8.44 -4.94 -20.89
N ALA A 4 -8.67 -5.18 -19.60
CA ALA A 4 -9.51 -6.26 -19.12
C ALA A 4 -10.87 -5.68 -18.66
N ARG A 5 -11.97 -6.36 -19.01
CA ARG A 5 -13.31 -6.00 -18.51
C ARG A 5 -13.62 -6.81 -17.26
N ILE A 6 -14.07 -6.12 -16.22
CA ILE A 6 -14.46 -6.72 -14.95
C ILE A 6 -15.86 -6.22 -14.62
N ASN A 7 -16.78 -7.15 -14.30
CA ASN A 7 -18.10 -6.81 -13.79
C ASN A 7 -18.04 -6.84 -12.26
N VAL A 8 -18.36 -5.71 -11.62
CA VAL A 8 -18.35 -5.57 -10.16
C VAL A 8 -19.70 -5.09 -9.67
N SER A 9 -20.14 -5.63 -8.55
CA SER A 9 -21.33 -5.12 -7.85
C SER A 9 -20.92 -3.96 -6.95
N LEU A 10 -21.65 -2.85 -7.01
CA LEU A 10 -21.42 -1.66 -6.18
C LEU A 10 -22.69 -1.33 -5.40
N PRO A 11 -22.60 -0.87 -4.14
CA PRO A 11 -23.75 -0.36 -3.41
C PRO A 11 -24.50 0.70 -4.22
N LYS A 12 -25.85 0.67 -4.17
CA LYS A 12 -26.70 1.59 -4.93
C LYS A 12 -26.42 3.05 -4.58
N GLU A 13 -26.15 3.33 -3.31
CA GLU A 13 -25.81 4.67 -2.81
C GLU A 13 -24.51 5.19 -3.43
N MET A 14 -23.45 4.37 -3.41
CA MET A 14 -22.17 4.71 -4.06
C MET A 14 -22.33 4.90 -5.57
N LEU A 15 -23.18 4.09 -6.22
CA LEU A 15 -23.46 4.27 -7.64
C LEU A 15 -24.19 5.60 -7.91
N ALA A 16 -25.12 5.99 -7.03
CA ALA A 16 -25.82 7.26 -7.13
C ALA A 16 -24.88 8.45 -6.94
N GLU A 17 -24.00 8.40 -5.94
CA GLU A 17 -22.95 9.42 -5.73
C GLU A 17 -22.00 9.51 -6.92
N LEU A 18 -21.47 8.36 -7.37
CA LEU A 18 -20.62 8.30 -8.56
C LEU A 18 -21.33 8.86 -9.81
N SER A 19 -22.64 8.64 -9.92
CA SER A 19 -23.44 9.14 -11.04
C SER A 19 -23.68 10.65 -11.01
N ARG A 20 -23.67 11.27 -9.82
CA ARG A 20 -23.81 12.72 -9.64
C ARG A 20 -22.50 13.43 -9.95
N GLU A 21 -21.39 12.90 -9.46
CA GLU A 21 -20.06 13.52 -9.58
C GLU A 21 -19.36 13.21 -10.91
N VAL A 22 -19.68 12.07 -11.53
CA VAL A 22 -18.96 11.57 -12.72
C VAL A 22 -19.94 11.19 -13.83
N GLU A 23 -19.77 11.85 -14.98
CA GLU A 23 -20.47 11.50 -16.21
C GLU A 23 -20.34 10.00 -16.52
N SER A 24 -21.43 9.39 -17.00
CA SER A 24 -21.50 7.94 -17.25
C SER A 24 -20.31 7.40 -18.08
N ARG A 25 -19.88 8.14 -19.12
CA ARG A 25 -18.75 7.74 -20.00
C ARG A 25 -17.37 7.81 -19.34
N LYS A 26 -17.26 8.43 -18.15
CA LYS A 26 -15.99 8.62 -17.41
C LYS A 26 -15.88 7.72 -16.18
N ARG A 27 -16.91 6.94 -15.83
CA ARG A 27 -16.93 6.10 -14.62
C ARG A 27 -15.83 5.05 -14.61
N SER A 28 -15.61 4.33 -15.71
CA SER A 28 -14.54 3.33 -15.77
C SER A 28 -13.15 3.93 -15.57
N ARG A 29 -12.92 5.14 -16.10
CA ARG A 29 -11.67 5.89 -15.89
C ARG A 29 -11.51 6.29 -14.43
N PHE A 30 -12.57 6.82 -13.82
CA PHE A 30 -12.58 7.20 -12.41
C PHE A 30 -12.26 6.00 -11.50
N VAL A 31 -12.93 4.87 -11.71
CA VAL A 31 -12.70 3.64 -10.95
C VAL A 31 -11.26 3.13 -11.14
N ALA A 32 -10.74 3.13 -12.37
CA ALA A 32 -9.37 2.73 -12.64
C ALA A 32 -8.33 3.62 -11.92
N GLU A 33 -8.59 4.93 -11.87
CA GLU A 33 -7.71 5.87 -11.18
C GLU A 33 -7.76 5.68 -9.65
N ALA A 34 -8.95 5.48 -9.08
CA ALA A 34 -9.11 5.18 -7.66
C ALA A 34 -8.39 3.88 -7.26
N ILE A 35 -8.53 2.82 -8.07
CA ILE A 35 -7.83 1.55 -7.85
C ILE A 35 -6.32 1.74 -7.91
N ARG A 36 -5.81 2.50 -8.90
CA ARG A 36 -4.37 2.80 -9.03
C ARG A 36 -3.82 3.47 -7.77
N ARG A 37 -4.48 4.54 -7.31
CA ARG A 37 -4.09 5.27 -6.10
C ARG A 37 -4.09 4.35 -4.87
N LEU A 38 -5.14 3.55 -4.70
CA LEU A 38 -5.22 2.60 -3.58
C LEU A 38 -4.12 1.52 -3.62
N LEU A 39 -3.78 1.02 -4.82
CA LEU A 39 -2.69 0.06 -4.98
C LEU A 39 -1.32 0.69 -4.68
N GLU A 40 -1.09 1.92 -5.11
CA GLU A 40 0.13 2.68 -4.79
C GLU A 40 0.24 2.93 -3.28
N GLU A 41 -0.84 3.34 -2.62
CA GLU A 41 -0.88 3.49 -1.17
C GLU A 41 -0.62 2.17 -0.44
N LYS A 42 -1.22 1.06 -0.89
CA LYS A 42 -0.94 -0.26 -0.32
C LYS A 42 0.52 -0.68 -0.51
N ARG A 43 1.13 -0.38 -1.66
CA ARG A 43 2.57 -0.63 -1.89
C ARG A 43 3.43 0.21 -0.95
N LYS A 44 3.14 1.51 -0.81
CA LYS A 44 3.84 2.39 0.14
C LYS A 44 3.72 1.89 1.58
N LYS A 45 2.52 1.47 2.00
CA LYS A 45 2.28 0.91 3.34
C LYS A 45 3.02 -0.40 3.57
N ARG A 46 3.05 -1.31 2.59
CA ARG A 46 3.85 -2.56 2.69
C ARG A 46 5.34 -2.26 2.79
N LEU A 47 5.85 -1.38 1.93
CA LEU A 47 7.25 -0.97 1.97
C LEU A 47 7.59 -0.36 3.34
N ALA A 48 6.75 0.52 3.88
CA ALA A 48 6.94 1.09 5.20
C ALA A 48 6.88 0.06 6.35
N ALA A 49 6.05 -0.98 6.21
CA ALA A 49 5.99 -2.08 7.17
C ALA A 49 7.25 -2.95 7.10
N GLU A 50 7.72 -3.30 5.90
CA GLU A 50 8.98 -4.03 5.68
C GLU A 50 10.20 -3.24 6.20
N TYR A 51 10.24 -1.92 6.00
CA TYR A 51 11.27 -1.06 6.61
C TYR A 51 11.19 -1.04 8.14
N LYS A 52 9.99 -1.12 8.73
CA LYS A 52 9.83 -1.14 10.19
C LYS A 52 10.28 -2.48 10.78
N GLU A 53 9.99 -3.59 10.11
CA GLU A 53 10.53 -4.92 10.48
C GLU A 53 12.05 -4.95 10.31
N ALA A 54 12.59 -4.48 9.18
CA ALA A 54 14.04 -4.38 8.97
C ALA A 54 14.72 -3.47 10.02
N ALA A 55 14.08 -2.38 10.45
CA ALA A 55 14.61 -1.51 11.50
C ALA A 55 14.56 -2.15 12.89
N GLN A 56 13.58 -3.01 13.17
CA GLN A 56 13.50 -3.77 14.41
C GLN A 56 14.56 -4.89 14.44
N ASP A 57 14.79 -5.57 13.33
CA ASP A 57 15.86 -6.55 13.20
C ASP A 57 17.24 -5.90 13.27
N ILE A 58 17.46 -4.75 12.63
CA ILE A 58 18.72 -3.99 12.73
C ILE A 58 18.97 -3.53 14.18
N ARG A 59 17.94 -3.06 14.91
CA ARG A 59 18.10 -2.68 16.33
C ARG A 59 18.43 -3.88 17.22
N ARG A 60 17.80 -5.03 16.98
CA ARG A 60 18.06 -6.26 17.74
C ARG A 60 19.47 -6.79 17.47
N ILE A 61 19.90 -6.82 16.21
CA ILE A 61 21.25 -7.22 15.80
C ILE A 61 22.30 -6.25 16.37
N ASN A 62 22.06 -4.94 16.34
CA ASN A 62 22.98 -3.96 16.92
C ASN A 62 23.08 -4.07 18.46
N GLN A 63 21.99 -4.38 19.16
CA GLN A 63 22.01 -4.64 20.60
C GLN A 63 22.74 -5.95 20.95
N GLU A 64 22.57 -7.00 20.14
CA GLU A 64 23.31 -8.24 20.28
C GLU A 64 24.81 -8.02 20.03
N LEU A 65 25.19 -7.20 19.04
CA LEU A 65 26.59 -6.87 18.72
C LEU A 65 27.24 -5.93 19.76
N GLU A 66 26.53 -4.93 20.29
CA GLU A 66 27.04 -4.06 21.38
C GLU A 66 27.42 -4.86 22.63
N GLY A 67 26.73 -5.97 22.91
CA GLY A 67 27.06 -6.87 24.03
C GLY A 67 28.35 -7.69 23.84
N VAL A 68 28.86 -7.81 22.60
CA VAL A 68 30.08 -8.59 22.26
C VAL A 68 31.31 -7.68 22.05
N ILE A 69 31.12 -6.37 21.88
CA ILE A 69 32.22 -5.41 21.67
C ILE A 69 33.14 -5.31 22.91
N SER A 70 32.66 -5.67 24.10
CA SER A 70 33.45 -5.70 25.34
C SER A 70 34.24 -6.99 25.57
N ASP A 71 34.07 -8.03 24.73
CA ASP A 71 34.61 -9.37 24.97
C ASP A 71 36.05 -9.57 24.44
N GLY A 72 36.75 -8.47 24.12
CA GLY A 72 38.12 -8.49 23.60
C GLY A 72 38.95 -7.24 23.93
N LEU A 73 38.51 -6.42 24.89
CA LEU A 73 39.29 -5.32 25.46
C LEU A 73 39.77 -5.71 26.86
N ASP A 74 40.64 -6.73 26.92
CA ASP A 74 41.53 -7.05 28.04
C ASP A 74 42.94 -7.32 27.49
#